data_AF-A0A1C4DSR3-F1
#
_entry.id   AF-A0A1C4DSR3-F1
#
_cell.length_a   1.000
_cell.length_b   1.000
_cell.length_c   1.000
_cell.angle_alpha   90.00
_cell.angle_beta   90.00
_cell.angle_gamma   90.00
#
_symmetry.space_group_name_H-M   'P 1'
#
loop_
_entity.id
_entity.type
_entity.pdbx_description
1 polymer ?
#
loop_
_entity_poly.entity_id
_entity_poly.type
_entity_poly.pdbx_seq_one_letter_code
_entity_poly.pdbx_strand_id
1 'polypeptide(L)'
;MESITQIIDDLKNRIDDLQSDNEGLKQALLAASSSTEVLSRRVNVLEEGLAAKVDVLHVRQMIKQSEVIKKINESESVGMDCKVFIALDGKVSLESIVKQTTDSIKISANDIKGV
;
A
#
# COMPACT_ATOMS: atom_id res chain seq x y z
N MET A 1 -10.40 76.73 13.40
CA MET A 1 -9.94 76.53 12.01
C MET A 1 -8.53 75.99 12.15
N GLU A 2 -8.30 74.73 11.81
CA GLU A 2 -6.95 74.16 11.82
C GLU A 2 -6.06 74.95 10.86
N SER A 3 -4.83 75.23 11.27
CA SER A 3 -3.87 75.86 10.35
C SER A 3 -3.50 74.86 9.27
N ILE A 4 -3.34 75.32 8.03
CA ILE A 4 -2.86 74.50 6.91
C ILE A 4 -1.57 73.72 7.30
N THR A 5 -0.72 74.31 8.15
CA THR A 5 0.47 73.64 8.70
C THR A 5 0.14 72.37 9.48
N GLN A 6 -0.87 72.39 10.37
CA GLN A 6 -1.27 71.23 11.16
C GLN A 6 -1.79 70.09 10.27
N ILE A 7 -2.58 70.44 9.26
CA ILE A 7 -3.10 69.47 8.28
C ILE A 7 -1.95 68.81 7.51
N ILE A 8 -0.93 69.57 7.10
CA ILE A 8 0.24 69.04 6.39
C ILE A 8 1.03 68.08 7.28
N ASP A 9 1.22 68.41 8.55
CA ASP A 9 1.98 67.56 9.48
C ASP A 9 1.23 66.26 9.81
N ASP A 10 -0.10 66.32 9.97
CA ASP A 10 -0.93 65.11 10.13
C ASP A 10 -0.83 64.18 8.91
N LEU A 11 -0.92 64.76 7.71
CA LEU A 11 -0.80 64.00 6.47
C LEU A 11 0.57 63.35 6.30
N LYS A 12 1.67 64.02 6.71
CA LYS A 12 3.01 63.43 6.69
C LYS A 12 3.09 62.21 7.60
N ASN A 13 2.65 62.33 8.85
CA ASN A 13 2.67 61.22 9.80
C ASN A 13 1.88 60.02 9.27
N ARG A 14 0.69 60.27 8.70
CA ARG A 14 -0.13 59.21 8.10
C ARG A 14 0.53 58.57 6.88
N ILE A 15 1.28 59.33 6.08
CA ILE A 15 2.04 58.78 4.95
C ILE A 15 3.18 57.90 5.47
N ASP A 16 3.89 58.33 6.51
CA ASP A 16 5.00 57.57 7.11
C ASP A 16 4.47 56.26 7.73
N ASP A 17 3.34 56.30 8.43
CA ASP A 17 2.67 55.12 8.98
C ASP A 17 2.28 54.13 7.85
N LEU A 18 1.64 54.63 6.79
CA LEU A 18 1.26 53.79 5.63
C LEU A 18 2.46 53.18 4.92
N GLN A 19 3.58 53.90 4.84
CA GLN A 19 4.82 53.35 4.27
C GLN A 19 5.38 52.23 5.13
N SER A 20 5.42 52.42 6.45
CA SER A 20 5.86 51.41 7.42
C SER A 20 4.98 50.15 7.32
N ASP A 21 3.67 50.31 7.31
CA ASP A 21 2.72 49.19 7.18
C ASP A 21 2.89 48.45 5.86
N ASN A 22 3.07 49.16 4.74
CA ASN A 22 3.27 48.55 3.43
C ASN A 22 4.55 47.71 3.38
N GLU A 23 5.64 48.19 3.98
CA GLU A 23 6.87 47.39 4.08
C GLU A 23 6.69 46.16 4.97
N GLY A 24 5.99 46.30 6.10
CA GLY A 24 5.62 45.17 6.96
C GLY A 24 4.80 44.11 6.22
N LEU A 25 3.81 44.51 5.43
CA LEU A 25 2.97 43.62 4.63
C LEU A 25 3.77 42.90 3.54
N LYS A 26 4.70 43.60 2.85
CA LYS A 26 5.59 42.96 1.87
C LYS A 26 6.43 41.86 2.50
N GLN A 27 7.00 42.11 3.69
CA GLN A 27 7.80 41.10 4.40
C GLN A 27 6.94 39.90 4.83
N ALA A 28 5.75 40.15 5.37
CA ALA A 28 4.81 39.09 5.73
C ALA A 28 4.42 38.23 4.52
N LEU A 29 4.17 38.86 3.37
CA LEU A 29 3.83 38.18 2.12
C LEU A 29 4.99 37.31 1.61
N LEU A 30 6.23 37.80 1.68
CA LEU A 30 7.42 37.04 1.31
C LEU A 30 7.60 35.81 2.20
N ALA A 31 7.44 35.97 3.51
CA ALA A 31 7.54 34.87 4.47
C ALA A 31 6.45 33.81 4.26
N ALA A 32 5.21 34.24 4.02
CA ALA A 32 4.08 33.36 3.73
C ALA A 32 4.28 32.60 2.40
N SER A 33 4.79 33.27 1.37
CA SER A 33 5.09 32.66 0.07
C SER A 33 6.16 31.58 0.21
N SER A 34 7.25 31.87 0.92
CA SER A 34 8.30 30.87 1.19
C SER A 34 7.78 29.68 1.98
N SER A 35 6.97 29.93 3.01
CA SER A 35 6.38 28.84 3.83
C SER A 35 5.45 27.95 3.01
N THR A 36 4.66 28.54 2.10
CA THR A 36 3.75 27.81 1.20
C THR A 36 4.51 26.94 0.21
N GLU A 37 5.63 27.42 -0.34
CA GLU A 37 6.49 26.63 -1.22
C GLU A 37 7.08 25.42 -0.48
N VAL A 38 7.57 25.62 0.75
CA VAL A 38 8.07 24.51 1.59
C VAL A 38 6.97 23.50 1.88
N LEU A 39 5.76 23.96 2.21
CA LEU A 39 4.61 23.09 2.44
C LEU A 39 4.26 22.28 1.19
N SER A 40 4.21 22.92 0.01
CA SER A 40 3.95 22.24 -1.26
C SER A 40 4.95 21.12 -1.52
N ARG A 41 6.25 21.36 -1.29
CA ARG A 41 7.27 20.31 -1.42
C ARG A 41 7.05 19.14 -0.45
N ARG A 42 6.69 19.43 0.82
CA ARG A 42 6.41 18.39 1.83
C ARG A 42 5.17 17.56 1.48
N VAL A 43 4.12 18.21 0.98
CA VAL A 43 2.90 17.53 0.53
C VAL A 43 3.21 16.60 -0.63
N ASN A 44 3.95 17.06 -1.65
CA ASN A 44 4.32 16.22 -2.79
C ASN A 44 5.08 14.95 -2.35
N VAL A 45 6.06 15.08 -1.44
CA VAL A 45 6.82 13.93 -0.91
C VAL A 45 5.91 12.96 -0.15
N LEU A 46 4.93 13.47 0.60
CA LEU A 46 3.96 12.62 1.32
C LEU A 46 2.99 11.92 0.35
N GLU A 47 2.54 12.60 -0.70
CA GLU A 47 1.69 12.01 -1.73
C GLU A 47 2.42 10.89 -2.48
N GLU A 48 3.68 11.12 -2.87
CA GLU A 48 4.54 10.10 -3.48
C GLU A 48 4.78 8.92 -2.54
N GLY A 49 5.09 9.19 -1.26
CA GLY A 49 5.30 8.16 -0.25
C GLY A 49 4.03 7.35 0.05
N LEU A 50 2.86 7.98 0.05
CA LEU A 50 1.58 7.33 0.23
C LEU A 50 1.22 6.46 -0.98
N ALA A 51 1.43 6.98 -2.20
CA ALA A 51 1.23 6.22 -3.43
C ALA A 51 2.11 4.96 -3.47
N ALA A 52 3.34 5.05 -2.98
CA ALA A 52 4.23 3.89 -2.87
C ALA A 52 3.79 2.87 -1.80
N LYS A 53 3.22 3.32 -0.67
CA LYS A 53 2.79 2.44 0.44
C LYS A 53 1.46 1.75 0.17
N VAL A 54 0.57 2.41 -0.57
CA VAL A 54 -0.72 1.86 -0.99
C VAL A 54 -0.55 1.31 -2.40
N ASP A 55 0.34 0.34 -2.56
CA ASP A 55 0.30 -0.51 -3.74
C ASP A 55 -0.97 -1.36 -3.65
N VAL A 56 -2.07 -0.83 -4.19
CA VAL A 56 -3.36 -1.50 -4.29
C VAL A 56 -3.20 -2.89 -4.92
N LEU A 57 -2.18 -3.09 -5.76
CA LEU A 57 -1.84 -4.40 -6.31
C LEU A 57 -1.36 -5.36 -5.22
N HIS A 58 -0.49 -4.90 -4.32
CA HIS A 58 0.00 -5.69 -3.20
C HIS A 58 -1.13 -6.11 -2.26
N VAL A 59 -2.01 -5.18 -1.86
CA VAL A 59 -3.17 -5.51 -1.01
C VAL A 59 -4.12 -6.48 -1.71
N ARG A 60 -4.39 -6.28 -3.01
CA ARG A 60 -5.23 -7.21 -3.79
C ARG A 60 -4.60 -8.60 -3.89
N GLN A 61 -3.28 -8.69 -4.06
CA GLN A 61 -2.56 -9.96 -4.06
C GLN A 61 -2.65 -10.66 -2.70
N MET A 62 -2.47 -9.93 -1.60
CA MET A 62 -2.64 -10.45 -0.24
C MET A 62 -4.04 -11.01 -0.02
N ILE A 63 -5.09 -10.25 -0.39
CA ILE A 63 -6.48 -10.72 -0.28
C ILE A 63 -6.69 -12.02 -1.07
N LYS A 64 -6.18 -12.09 -2.31
CA LYS A 64 -6.29 -13.29 -3.14
C LYS A 64 -5.57 -14.49 -2.53
N GLN A 65 -4.38 -14.29 -1.95
CA GLN A 65 -3.65 -15.34 -1.24
C GLN A 65 -4.40 -15.79 0.02
N SER A 66 -4.97 -14.87 0.79
CA SER A 66 -5.78 -15.19 1.97
C SER A 66 -7.03 -15.98 1.62
N GLU A 67 -7.71 -15.67 0.51
CA GLU A 67 -8.85 -16.47 0.03
C GLU A 67 -8.46 -17.90 -0.32
N VAL A 68 -7.30 -18.10 -0.96
CA VAL A 68 -6.78 -19.44 -1.26
C VAL A 68 -6.49 -20.23 0.02
N ILE A 69 -5.80 -19.62 1.00
CA ILE A 69 -5.50 -20.25 2.30
C ILE A 69 -6.78 -20.61 3.04
N LYS A 70 -7.78 -19.71 3.05
CA LYS A 70 -9.08 -19.98 3.67
C LYS A 70 -9.74 -21.21 3.05
N LYS A 71 -9.78 -21.29 1.70
CA LYS A 71 -10.33 -22.45 0.99
C LYS A 71 -9.58 -23.74 1.32
N ILE A 72 -8.27 -23.71 1.44
CA ILE A 72 -7.45 -24.87 1.84
C ILE A 72 -7.84 -25.32 3.25
N ASN A 73 -7.94 -24.39 4.19
CA ASN A 73 -8.29 -24.70 5.59
C ASN A 73 -9.73 -25.19 5.76
N GLU A 74 -10.65 -24.73 4.91
CA GLU A 74 -12.04 -25.18 4.88
C GLU A 74 -12.22 -26.51 4.10
N SER A 75 -11.22 -26.93 3.32
CA SER A 75 -11.29 -28.18 2.55
C SER A 75 -11.10 -29.39 3.46
N GLU A 76 -11.80 -30.49 3.16
CA GLU A 76 -11.55 -31.76 3.83
C GLU A 76 -10.10 -32.20 3.61
N SER A 77 -9.41 -32.51 4.70
CA SER A 77 -8.03 -33.02 4.63
C SER A 77 -8.03 -34.40 3.98
N VAL A 78 -7.34 -34.54 2.85
CA VAL A 78 -7.10 -35.84 2.22
C VAL A 78 -5.85 -36.45 2.86
N GLY A 79 -6.05 -37.32 3.85
CA GLY A 79 -4.98 -38.17 4.38
C GLY A 79 -4.62 -39.26 3.37
N MET A 80 -3.33 -39.43 3.09
CA MET A 80 -2.82 -40.50 2.24
C MET A 80 -1.94 -41.43 3.08
N ASP A 81 -2.51 -42.56 3.48
CA ASP A 81 -1.74 -43.62 4.14
C ASP A 81 -0.98 -44.41 3.07
N CYS A 82 0.34 -44.20 3.02
CA CYS A 82 1.21 -44.86 2.06
C CYS A 82 2.10 -45.87 2.81
N LYS A 83 1.98 -47.16 2.48
CA LYS A 83 2.90 -48.19 2.97
C LYS A 83 4.01 -48.39 1.95
N VAL A 84 5.24 -48.15 2.39
CA VAL A 84 6.44 -48.35 1.58
C VAL A 84 7.11 -49.64 2.01
N PHE A 85 7.28 -50.56 1.06
CA PHE A 85 8.08 -51.77 1.27
C PHE A 85 9.28 -51.74 0.34
N ILE A 86 10.46 -51.99 0.90
CA ILE A 86 11.73 -52.07 0.18
C ILE A 86 12.26 -53.49 0.37
N ALA A 87 12.34 -54.26 -0.71
CA ALA A 87 12.93 -55.59 -0.69
C ALA A 87 14.47 -55.53 -0.78
N LEU A 88 15.13 -56.58 -0.29
CA LEU A 88 16.60 -56.71 -0.27
C LEU A 88 17.23 -56.73 -1.67
N ASP A 89 16.45 -57.02 -2.71
CA ASP A 89 16.86 -56.97 -4.12
C ASP A 89 16.74 -55.56 -4.74
N GLY A 90 16.38 -54.55 -3.93
CA GLY A 90 16.22 -53.16 -4.37
C GLY A 90 14.86 -52.83 -4.97
N LYS A 91 13.93 -53.80 -5.02
CA LYS A 91 12.57 -53.54 -5.51
C LYS A 91 11.77 -52.77 -4.47
N VAL A 92 11.24 -51.60 -4.86
CA VAL A 92 10.35 -50.79 -4.03
C VAL A 92 8.90 -51.03 -4.48
N SER A 93 8.04 -51.41 -3.55
CA SER A 93 6.59 -51.48 -3.76
C SER A 93 5.89 -50.48 -2.85
N LEU A 94 5.06 -49.63 -3.46
CA LEU A 94 4.25 -48.61 -2.79
C LEU A 94 2.79 -49.04 -2.86
N GLU A 95 2.14 -49.15 -1.71
CA GLU A 95 0.69 -49.33 -1.61
C GLU A 95 0.10 -48.06 -1.01
N SER A 96 -0.73 -47.36 -1.79
CA SER A 96 -1.42 -46.14 -1.37
C SER A 96 -2.93 -46.41 -1.33
N ILE A 97 -3.55 -46.25 -0.17
CA ILE A 97 -4.99 -46.40 -0.01
C ILE A 97 -5.63 -45.00 -0.05
N VAL A 98 -6.26 -44.65 -1.18
CA VAL A 98 -6.98 -43.39 -1.35
C VAL A 98 -8.48 -43.67 -1.21
N LYS A 99 -9.12 -43.13 -0.17
CA LYS A 99 -10.57 -43.25 0.02
C LYS A 99 -11.27 -42.21 -0.86
N GLN A 100 -11.91 -42.65 -1.94
CA GLN A 100 -12.74 -41.79 -2.79
C GLN A 100 -14.22 -41.97 -2.44
N THR A 101 -14.94 -40.87 -2.22
CA THR A 101 -16.38 -40.85 -1.90
C THR A 101 -17.26 -40.52 -3.11
N THR A 102 -16.65 -40.25 -4.26
CA THR A 102 -17.33 -39.96 -5.53
C THR A 102 -17.38 -41.20 -6.41
N ASP A 103 -18.41 -41.35 -7.24
CA ASP A 103 -18.65 -42.54 -8.06
C ASP A 103 -17.64 -42.75 -9.23
N SER A 104 -16.63 -41.89 -9.37
CA SER A 104 -15.70 -41.96 -10.50
C SER A 104 -14.23 -41.73 -10.11
N ILE A 105 -13.41 -42.75 -10.35
CA ILE A 105 -11.95 -42.70 -10.23
C ILE A 105 -11.36 -42.50 -11.63
N LYS A 106 -10.49 -41.50 -11.80
CA LYS A 106 -9.68 -41.32 -13.02
C LYS A 106 -8.22 -41.64 -12.72
N ILE A 107 -7.71 -42.71 -13.31
CA ILE A 107 -6.30 -43.13 -13.22
C ILE A 107 -5.65 -42.97 -14.59
N SER A 108 -4.40 -42.49 -14.62
CA SER A 108 -3.53 -42.51 -15.79
C SER A 108 -2.24 -43.22 -15.40
N ALA A 109 -1.87 -44.26 -16.16
CA ALA A 109 -0.66 -45.04 -15.94
C ALA A 109 0.09 -45.15 -17.26
N ASN A 110 1.42 -44.98 -17.22
CA ASN A 110 2.27 -45.00 -18.41
C ASN A 110 2.65 -46.43 -18.84
N ASP A 111 2.74 -47.37 -17.90
CA ASP A 111 3.06 -48.79 -18.16
C ASP A 111 2.41 -49.69 -17.10
N ILE A 112 1.51 -50.58 -17.51
CA ILE A 112 0.92 -51.62 -16.65
C ILE A 112 1.31 -52.98 -17.24
N LYS A 113 1.94 -53.84 -16.45
CA LYS A 113 2.25 -55.22 -16.85
C LYS A 113 1.42 -56.22 -16.06
N GLY A 114 0.58 -57.00 -16.77
CA GLY A 114 -0.16 -58.14 -16.25
C GLY A 114 -1.59 -57.86 -15.77
N VAL A 115 -2.52 -57.62 -16.71
CA VAL A 115 -3.96 -57.81 -16.45
C VAL A 115 -4.31 -59.26 -16.71
#